data_AF-A0A352BG03-F1
#
_entry.id   AF-A0A352BG03-F1
#
_cell.length_a   1.000
_cell.length_b   1.000
_cell.length_c   1.000
_cell.angle_alpha   90.00
_cell.angle_beta   90.00
_cell.angle_gamma   90.00
#
_symmetry.space_group_name_H-M   'P 1'
#
loop_
_entity.id
_entity.type
_entity.pdbx_description
1 polymer ?
#
loop_
_entity_poly.entity_id
_entity_poly.type
_entity_poly.pdbx_seq_one_letter_code
_entity_poly.pdbx_strand_id
1 'polypeptide(L)' 'MDVMRDILVEHDLFDIVKRIKSIDKNYYVIFNTKRKKYEIHYNRKFSSYELTVPFDRLDCRTVELVLKTRKKF' A
#
# COMPACT_ATOMS: atom_id res chain seq x y z
N MET A 1 -21.99 -6.35 14.84
CA MET A 1 -21.15 -5.50 13.96
C MET A 1 -19.77 -6.10 13.95
N ASP A 2 -19.37 -6.71 12.84
CA ASP A 2 -18.02 -7.28 12.71
C ASP A 2 -17.04 -6.11 12.59
N VAL A 3 -16.15 -5.94 13.57
CA VAL A 3 -15.11 -4.91 13.54
C VAL A 3 -13.99 -5.45 12.66
N MET A 4 -14.21 -5.48 11.35
CA MET A 4 -13.17 -5.83 10.39
C MET A 4 -12.06 -4.78 10.47
N ARG A 5 -10.89 -5.21 10.94
CA ARG A 5 -9.68 -4.39 10.96
C ARG A 5 -8.94 -4.62 9.65
N ASP A 6 -8.50 -3.55 9.02
CA ASP A 6 -7.53 -3.66 7.92
C ASP A 6 -6.21 -4.21 8.48
N ILE A 7 -5.52 -5.02 7.67
CA ILE A 7 -4.31 -5.72 8.09
C ILE A 7 -3.10 -4.95 7.57
N LEU A 8 -2.20 -4.52 8.45
CA LEU A 8 -0.90 -3.98 8.04
C LEU A 8 -0.07 -5.11 7.40
N VAL A 9 0.40 -4.87 6.18
CA VAL A 9 1.27 -5.82 5.47
C VAL A 9 2.71 -5.35 5.68
N GLU A 10 3.41 -5.97 6.63
CA GLU A 10 4.79 -5.60 6.96
C GLU A 10 5.82 -6.23 6.02
N HIS A 11 5.51 -7.45 5.54
CA HIS A 11 6.36 -8.27 4.68
C HIS A 11 5.52 -9.05 3.67
N ASP A 12 6.12 -9.39 2.53
CA ASP A 12 5.55 -10.25 1.50
C ASP A 12 6.66 -11.07 0.81
N LEU A 13 6.27 -12.14 0.13
CA LEU A 13 7.18 -13.11 -0.50
C LEU A 13 8.12 -12.48 -1.54
N PHE A 14 7.74 -11.37 -2.16
CA PHE A 14 8.47 -10.75 -3.27
C PHE A 14 9.09 -9.40 -2.89
N ASP A 15 9.19 -9.10 -1.58
CA ASP A 15 9.73 -7.86 -1.05
C ASP A 15 9.05 -6.60 -1.63
N ILE A 16 7.79 -6.67 -2.06
CA ILE A 16 7.05 -5.54 -2.63
C ILE A 16 6.89 -4.41 -1.60
N VAL A 17 6.53 -4.73 -0.36
CA VAL A 17 6.41 -3.76 0.74
C VAL A 17 7.76 -3.07 0.99
N LYS A 18 8.85 -3.85 1.02
CA LYS A 18 10.22 -3.33 1.21
C LYS A 18 10.64 -2.40 0.06
N ARG A 19 10.32 -2.76 -1.18
CA ARG A 19 10.60 -1.95 -2.37
C ARG A 19 9.78 -0.66 -2.38
N ILE A 20 8.51 -0.69 -1.97
CA ILE A 20 7.68 0.51 -1.82
C ILE A 20 8.27 1.44 -0.76
N LYS A 21 8.68 0.91 0.41
CA LYS A 21 9.35 1.70 1.46
C LYS A 21 10.70 2.27 1.02
N SER A 22 11.34 1.68 0.02
CA SER A 22 12.59 2.20 -0.56
C SER A 22 12.35 3.39 -1.50
N ILE A 23 11.12 3.58 -1.99
CA ILE A 23 10.72 4.81 -2.72
C ILE A 23 10.60 5.96 -1.73
N ASP A 24 9.90 5.74 -0.61
CA ASP A 24 9.83 6.62 0.54
C ASP A 24 9.46 5.80 1.78
N LYS A 25 10.20 5.97 2.87
CA LYS A 25 10.02 5.21 4.13
C LYS A 25 8.65 5.44 4.79
N ASN A 26 7.97 6.53 4.45
CA ASN A 26 6.66 6.87 5.01
C ASN A 26 5.52 6.13 4.32
N TYR A 27 5.77 5.43 3.21
CA TYR A 27 4.77 4.54 2.63
C TYR A 27 4.56 3.28 3.48
N TYR A 28 3.32 2.84 3.56
CA TYR A 28 2.94 1.55 4.14
C TYR A 28 1.78 0.93 3.36
N VAL A 29 1.65 -0.38 3.46
CA VAL A 29 0.67 -1.17 2.72
C VAL A 29 -0.31 -1.80 3.71
N ILE A 30 -1.60 -1.69 3.43
CA ILE A 30 -2.63 -2.44 4.15
C ILE A 30 -3.36 -3.38 3.21
N PHE A 31 -3.92 -4.45 3.75
CA PHE A 31 -4.93 -5.25 3.09
C PHE A 31 -6.30 -4.88 3.68
N ASN A 32 -7.12 -4.24 2.86
CA ASN A 32 -8.50 -3.93 3.21
C ASN A 32 -9.32 -5.22 3.18
N THR A 33 -9.67 -5.74 4.35
CA THR A 33 -10.31 -7.06 4.48
C THR A 33 -11.75 -7.06 3.97
N LYS A 34 -12.44 -5.91 4.04
CA LYS A 34 -13.79 -5.73 3.52
C LYS A 34 -13.82 -5.74 1.98
N ARG A 35 -12.90 -5.02 1.34
CA ARG A 35 -12.81 -4.89 -0.12
C ARG A 35 -11.99 -6.00 -0.78
N LYS A 36 -11.21 -6.75 0.02
CA LYS A 36 -10.22 -7.74 -0.44
C LYS A 36 -9.22 -7.12 -1.43
N LYS A 37 -8.74 -5.91 -1.11
CA LYS A 37 -7.79 -5.17 -1.95
C LYS A 37 -6.64 -4.65 -1.11
N TYR A 38 -5.46 -4.58 -1.72
CA TYR A 38 -4.33 -3.87 -1.14
C TYR A 38 -4.50 -2.38 -1.35
N GLU A 39 -4.11 -1.59 -0.35
CA GLU A 39 -4.13 -0.13 -0.39
C GLU A 39 -2.75 0.39 0.01
N ILE A 40 -2.29 1.42 -0.71
CA ILE A 40 -1.06 2.14 -0.41
C ILE A 40 -1.43 3.38 0.37
N HIS A 41 -0.72 3.58 1.48
CA HIS A 41 -0.89 4.72 2.34
C HIS A 41 0.45 5.42 2.59
N TYR A 42 0.39 6.70 2.90
CA TYR A 42 1.51 7.54 3.27
C TYR A 42 1.30 8.12 4.67
N ASN A 43 2.31 8.03 5.53
CA ASN A 43 2.23 8.56 6.88
C ASN A 43 2.26 10.10 6.88
N ARG A 44 1.08 10.73 7.00
CA ARG A 44 0.90 12.19 7.14
C ARG A 44 -0.35 12.56 7.92
N LYS A 45 -0.43 13.82 8.35
CA LYS A 45 -1.43 14.33 9.31
C LYS A 45 -2.89 14.33 8.82
N PHE A 46 -3.16 14.53 7.53
CA PHE A 46 -4.52 14.87 7.05
C PHE A 46 -5.17 13.90 6.04
N SER A 47 -4.51 12.80 5.69
CA SER A 47 -5.09 11.66 4.97
C SER A 47 -3.96 10.70 4.65
N SER A 48 -4.05 9.44 5.04
CA SER A 48 -3.01 8.48 4.70
C SER A 48 -3.22 7.81 3.35
N TYR A 49 -4.46 7.72 2.85
CA TYR A 49 -4.77 7.01 1.62
C TYR A 49 -4.11 7.67 0.39
N GLU A 50 -3.44 6.86 -0.43
CA GLU A 50 -2.85 7.28 -1.71
C GLU A 50 -3.52 6.58 -2.89
N LEU A 51 -3.60 5.25 -2.88
CA LEU A 51 -4.29 4.49 -3.93
C LEU A 51 -4.73 3.10 -3.50
N THR A 52 -5.76 2.57 -4.16
CA THR A 52 -6.14 1.16 -4.14
C THR A 52 -5.39 0.43 -5.26
N VAL A 53 -4.75 -0.69 -4.95
CA VAL A 53 -4.03 -1.51 -5.94
C VAL A 53 -5.06 -2.21 -6.84
N PRO A 54 -4.99 -2.05 -8.18
CA PRO A 54 -5.98 -2.62 -9.10
C PRO A 54 -5.75 -4.10 -9.37
N PHE A 55 -4.63 -4.66 -8.90
CA PHE A 55 -4.25 -6.06 -9.08
C PHE A 55 -4.71 -6.93 -7.91
N ASP A 56 -4.88 -8.22 -8.15
CA ASP A 56 -5.35 -9.15 -7.11
C ASP A 56 -4.25 -9.56 -6.13
N ARG A 57 -2.99 -9.18 -6.40
CA ARG A 57 -1.82 -9.51 -5.59
C ARG A 57 -0.85 -8.33 -5.54
N LEU A 58 0.01 -8.31 -4.52
CA LEU A 58 1.19 -7.45 -4.51
C LEU A 58 2.25 -8.06 -5.42
N ASP A 59 2.58 -7.36 -6.49
CA ASP A 59 3.66 -7.72 -7.41
C ASP A 59 4.40 -6.47 -7.91
N CYS A 60 5.34 -6.64 -8.84
CA CYS A 60 6.16 -5.55 -9.36
C CYS A 60 5.34 -4.39 -9.97
N ARG A 61 4.15 -4.66 -10.51
CA ARG A 61 3.28 -3.64 -11.11
C ARG A 61 2.77 -2.66 -10.07
N THR A 62 2.65 -3.09 -8.81
CA THR A 62 2.31 -2.19 -7.69
C THR A 62 3.42 -1.17 -7.46
N VAL A 63 4.69 -1.60 -7.47
CA VAL A 63 5.85 -0.71 -7.31
C VAL A 63 5.90 0.32 -8.44
N GLU A 64 5.70 -0.13 -9.69
CA GLU A 64 5.64 0.75 -10.86
C GLU A 64 4.50 1.75 -10.78
N LEU A 65 3.32 1.32 -10.31
CA LEU A 65 2.17 2.20 -10.14
C LEU A 65 2.48 3.29 -9.11
N VAL A 66 3.01 2.92 -7.94
CA VAL A 66 3.41 3.88 -6.90
C VAL A 66 4.44 4.88 -7.44
N LEU A 67 5.45 4.42 -8.20
CA LEU A 67 6.44 5.31 -8.81
C LEU A 67 5.82 6.31 -9.81
N LYS A 68 4.81 5.88 -10.58
CA LYS A 68 4.12 6.72 -11.56
C LYS A 68 3.22 7.76 -10.90
N THR A 69 2.55 7.40 -9.80
CA THR A 69 1.53 8.26 -9.17
C THR A 69 2.04 9.03 -7.95
N ARG A 70 3.27 8.79 -7.48
CA ARG A 70 3.83 9.52 -6.34
C ARG A 70 3.79 11.03 -6.59
N LYS A 71 3.35 11.78 -5.59
CA LYS A 71 3.51 13.24 -5.58
C LYS A 71 5.00 13.55 -5.41
N LYS A 72 5.57 14.31 -6.34
CA LYS A 72 6.89 14.92 -6.18
C LYS A 72 6.66 16.26 -5.49
N PHE A 73 7.21 16.43 -4.30
CA PHE A 73 7.29 17.73 -3.63
C PHE A 73 8.71 18.28 -3.82
#